data_AF-A0AAV8AFA1-F1
#
_entry.id   AF-A0AAV8AFA1-F1
#
_cell.length_a   1.000
_cell.length_b   1.000
_cell.length_c   1.000
_cell.angle_alpha   90.00
_cell.angle_beta   90.00
_cell.angle_gamma   90.00
#
_symmetry.space_group_name_H-M   'P 1'
#
loop_
_entity.id
_entity.type
_entity.pdbx_description
1 polymer ?
#
loop_
_entity_poly.entity_id
_entity_poly.type
_entity_poly.pdbx_seq_one_letter_code
_entity_poly.pdbx_strand_id
1 'polypeptide(L)'
;MSKEKPHLRIIKEENHKEAEGLLLEQNCIILYEGTKLNIVEKGKLIAKFFKISKDRTEIFCSEGKNEQKQWVLLAKISNLTHLETETEISTALKSKKLDSEKAKLSFTLYHKNGKTFYDFVASTRDDFVVWVDSLRSLMGEKMKENESLQNIESKVNLLFQLSIIELEKQTPPLPPPPLNYNFK
;
A
#
# COMPACT_ATOMS: atom_id res chain seq x y z
N MET A 1 -2.95 18.28 -30.08
CA MET A 1 -2.82 17.89 -28.67
C MET A 1 -3.54 18.93 -27.81
N SER A 2 -4.74 18.60 -27.32
CA SER A 2 -5.50 19.52 -26.45
C SER A 2 -4.80 19.62 -25.09
N LYS A 3 -4.44 20.84 -24.66
CA LYS A 3 -3.84 21.06 -23.34
C LYS A 3 -4.94 20.87 -22.29
N GLU A 4 -4.85 19.79 -21.52
CA GLU A 4 -5.71 19.52 -20.37
C GLU A 4 -5.76 20.74 -19.44
N LYS A 5 -6.97 21.12 -19.00
CA LYS A 5 -7.19 22.33 -18.21
C LYS A 5 -6.46 22.22 -16.85
N PRO A 6 -5.74 23.25 -16.38
CA PRO A 6 -4.94 23.17 -15.16
C PRO A 6 -5.69 22.70 -13.90
N HIS A 7 -6.95 23.11 -13.72
CA HIS A 7 -7.76 22.69 -12.56
C HIS A 7 -8.09 21.19 -12.57
N LEU A 8 -8.26 20.58 -13.75
CA LEU A 8 -8.53 19.14 -13.86
C LEU A 8 -7.31 18.31 -13.46
N ARG A 9 -6.10 18.84 -13.66
CA ARG A 9 -4.86 18.19 -13.22
C ARG A 9 -4.75 18.17 -11.70
N ILE A 10 -5.06 19.29 -11.05
CA ILE A 10 -5.05 19.39 -9.58
C ILE A 10 -6.03 18.37 -8.98
N ILE A 11 -7.27 18.33 -9.49
CA ILE A 11 -8.29 17.36 -9.05
C ILE A 11 -7.80 15.92 -9.22
N LYS A 12 -7.17 15.59 -10.36
CA LYS A 12 -6.62 14.24 -10.57
C LYS A 12 -5.50 13.89 -9.59
N GLU A 13 -4.62 14.83 -9.28
CA GLU A 13 -3.53 14.62 -8.31
C GLU A 13 -4.06 14.44 -6.89
N GLU A 14 -5.09 15.21 -6.49
CA GLU A 14 -5.77 15.06 -5.20
C GLU A 14 -6.48 13.72 -5.11
N ASN A 15 -7.25 13.35 -6.13
CA ASN A 15 -7.95 12.07 -6.21
C ASN A 15 -6.98 10.88 -6.20
N HIS A 16 -5.77 11.03 -6.76
CA HIS A 16 -4.73 9.99 -6.69
C HIS A 16 -4.27 9.75 -5.25
N LYS A 17 -3.97 10.82 -4.50
CA LYS A 17 -3.58 10.69 -3.09
C LYS A 17 -4.70 10.08 -2.26
N GLU A 18 -5.94 10.49 -2.51
CA GLU A 18 -7.11 9.93 -1.83
C GLU A 18 -7.30 8.44 -2.17
N ALA A 19 -7.16 8.05 -3.43
CA ALA A 19 -7.26 6.66 -3.86
C ALA A 19 -6.18 5.76 -3.22
N GLU A 20 -4.93 6.24 -3.12
CA GLU A 20 -3.85 5.56 -2.40
C GLU A 20 -4.19 5.39 -0.91
N GLY A 21 -4.69 6.45 -0.27
CA GLY A 21 -5.14 6.41 1.13
C GLY A 21 -6.26 5.39 1.35
N LEU A 22 -7.30 5.40 0.52
CA LEU A 22 -8.43 4.47 0.59
C LEU A 22 -7.99 3.01 0.38
N LEU A 23 -7.05 2.76 -0.54
CA LEU A 23 -6.51 1.41 -0.72
C LEU A 23 -5.72 0.96 0.51
N LEU A 24 -4.90 1.83 1.11
CA LEU A 24 -4.19 1.52 2.34
C LEU A 24 -5.16 1.20 3.50
N GLU A 25 -6.22 2.00 3.67
CA GLU A 25 -7.27 1.75 4.67
C GLU A 25 -7.88 0.35 4.49
N GLN A 26 -8.26 0.01 3.26
CA GLN A 26 -8.84 -1.29 2.93
C GLN A 26 -7.87 -2.44 3.26
N ASN A 27 -6.60 -2.31 2.86
CA ASN A 27 -5.58 -3.32 3.14
C ASN A 27 -5.31 -3.47 4.64
N CYS A 28 -5.31 -2.35 5.38
CA CYS A 28 -5.08 -2.34 6.82
C CYS A 28 -6.11 -3.20 7.59
N ILE A 29 -7.36 -3.29 7.12
CA ILE A 29 -8.38 -4.16 7.72
C ILE A 29 -7.87 -5.62 7.76
N ILE A 30 -7.34 -6.11 6.64
CA ILE A 30 -6.78 -7.47 6.52
C ILE A 30 -5.55 -7.61 7.43
N LEU A 31 -4.67 -6.60 7.42
CA LEU A 31 -3.43 -6.63 8.19
C LEU A 31 -3.66 -6.57 9.71
N TYR A 32 -4.79 -6.05 10.19
CA TYR A 32 -5.14 -6.01 11.61
C TYR A 32 -5.62 -7.37 12.13
N GLU A 33 -6.36 -8.12 11.32
CA GLU A 33 -6.82 -9.48 11.65
C GLU A 33 -5.66 -10.48 11.67
N GLY A 34 -4.70 -10.25 10.78
CA GLY A 34 -3.45 -10.96 10.69
C GLY A 34 -3.45 -12.03 9.60
N THR A 35 -2.36 -12.06 8.85
CA THR A 35 -2.17 -12.92 7.69
C THR A 35 -1.16 -14.02 8.00
N LYS A 36 -1.35 -15.21 7.43
CA LYS A 36 -0.35 -16.27 7.51
C LYS A 36 0.75 -16.02 6.47
N LEU A 37 1.98 -15.82 6.92
CA LEU A 37 3.15 -15.74 6.05
C LEU A 37 4.16 -16.81 6.46
N ASN A 38 5.07 -17.15 5.56
CA ASN A 38 6.20 -18.00 5.88
C ASN A 38 7.44 -17.12 6.09
N ILE A 39 8.29 -17.52 7.02
CA ILE A 39 9.64 -16.95 7.17
C ILE A 39 10.69 -18.04 6.92
N VAL A 40 11.84 -17.64 6.40
CA VAL A 40 12.93 -18.57 6.12
C VAL A 40 13.89 -18.66 7.31
N GLU A 41 13.70 -19.67 8.16
CA GLU A 41 14.58 -19.95 9.31
C GLU A 41 15.44 -21.20 9.02
N LYS A 42 16.77 -21.07 9.08
CA LYS A 42 17.73 -22.18 8.86
C LYS A 42 17.48 -22.98 7.56
N GLY A 43 17.05 -22.30 6.50
CA GLY A 43 16.75 -22.90 5.20
C GLY A 43 15.39 -23.62 5.11
N LYS A 44 14.53 -23.52 6.13
CA LYS A 44 13.17 -24.05 6.12
C LYS A 44 12.15 -22.92 6.18
N LEU A 45 11.02 -23.13 5.49
CA LEU A 45 9.87 -22.25 5.61
C LEU A 45 9.10 -22.59 6.89
N ILE A 46 8.93 -21.60 7.75
CA ILE A 46 8.12 -21.70 8.96
C ILE A 46 6.95 -20.75 8.82
N ALA A 47 5.73 -21.31 8.80
CA ALA A 47 4.52 -20.52 8.75
C ALA A 47 4.22 -19.91 10.12
N LYS A 48 3.98 -18.59 10.15
CA LYS A 48 3.53 -17.84 11.33
C LYS A 48 2.47 -16.83 10.91
N PHE A 49 1.67 -16.35 11.86
CA PHE A 49 0.76 -15.24 11.60
C PHE A 49 1.45 -13.92 11.92
N PHE A 50 1.22 -12.93 11.07
CA PHE A 50 1.73 -11.58 11.23
C PHE A 50 0.58 -10.60 11.16
N LYS A 51 0.66 -9.51 11.91
CA LYS A 51 -0.33 -8.43 11.85
C LYS A 51 0.34 -7.09 12.08
N ILE A 52 -0.35 -6.02 11.71
CA ILE A 52 0.03 -4.64 12.03
C ILE A 52 -0.87 -4.13 13.15
N SER A 53 -0.36 -3.27 14.04
CA SER A 53 -1.17 -2.55 15.03
C SER A 53 -2.19 -1.64 14.35
N LYS A 54 -3.31 -1.36 15.04
CA LYS A 54 -4.34 -0.45 14.53
C LYS A 54 -3.83 0.99 14.31
N ASP A 55 -2.83 1.41 15.07
CA ASP A 55 -2.16 2.70 14.91
C ASP A 55 -1.12 2.71 13.78
N ARG A 56 -0.88 1.56 13.12
CA ARG A 56 0.03 1.39 11.97
C ARG A 56 1.49 1.68 12.30
N THR A 57 1.89 1.47 13.55
CA THR A 57 3.27 1.74 13.99
C THR A 57 4.08 0.47 14.23
N GLU A 58 3.43 -0.67 14.44
CA GLU A 58 4.05 -1.88 14.98
C GLU A 58 3.62 -3.13 14.18
N ILE A 59 4.56 -4.05 13.97
CA ILE A 59 4.35 -5.36 13.37
C ILE A 59 4.45 -6.39 14.49
N PHE A 60 3.49 -7.33 14.54
CA PHE A 60 3.45 -8.42 15.50
C PHE A 60 3.57 -9.77 14.79
N CYS A 61 4.17 -10.74 15.47
CA CYS A 61 4.21 -12.14 15.08
C CYS A 61 3.44 -12.97 16.10
N SER A 62 2.76 -14.03 15.67
CA SER A 62 2.19 -15.02 16.57
C SER A 62 3.27 -15.95 17.11
N GLU A 63 3.31 -16.15 18.42
CA GLU A 63 4.00 -17.24 19.10
C GLU A 63 2.98 -18.28 19.62
N GLY A 64 3.37 -19.56 19.57
CA GLY A 64 2.56 -20.68 20.07
C GLY A 64 2.34 -21.80 19.05
N LYS A 65 2.16 -23.03 19.55
CA LYS A 65 1.83 -24.23 18.75
C LYS A 65 0.31 -24.51 18.68
N ASN A 66 -0.50 -23.81 19.47
CA ASN A 66 -1.93 -24.09 19.67
C ASN A 66 -2.80 -22.89 19.25
N GLU A 67 -4.12 -23.11 19.15
CA GLU A 67 -5.14 -22.18 18.61
C GLU A 67 -5.20 -20.80 19.28
N GLN A 68 -4.61 -20.62 20.46
CA GLN A 68 -4.43 -19.32 21.11
C GLN A 68 -3.14 -18.65 20.63
N LYS A 69 -3.27 -17.75 19.64
CA LYS A 69 -2.17 -16.94 19.12
C LYS A 69 -1.76 -15.90 20.19
N GLN A 70 -0.59 -16.08 20.81
CA GLN A 70 0.03 -15.02 21.59
C GLN A 70 0.73 -14.06 20.63
N TRP A 71 0.42 -12.77 20.67
CA TRP A 71 1.07 -11.78 19.79
C TRP A 71 2.30 -11.20 20.46
N VAL A 72 3.43 -11.28 19.77
CA VAL A 72 4.70 -10.72 20.22
C VAL A 72 5.12 -9.62 19.26
N LEU A 73 5.55 -8.48 19.84
CA LEU A 73 6.05 -7.34 19.07
C LEU A 73 7.28 -7.79 18.29
N LEU A 74 7.20 -7.66 16.96
CA LEU A 74 8.24 -8.05 16.04
C LEU A 74 9.13 -6.83 15.77
N ALA A 75 8.55 -5.75 15.23
CA ALA A 75 9.27 -4.51 14.93
C ALA A 75 8.37 -3.28 14.98
N LYS A 76 8.99 -2.12 15.13
CA LYS A 76 8.37 -0.82 14.83
C LYS A 76 8.63 -0.46 13.38
N ILE A 77 7.59 -0.03 12.66
CA ILE A 77 7.68 0.41 11.27
C ILE A 77 8.63 1.61 11.14
N SER A 78 8.65 2.50 12.14
CA SER A 78 9.60 3.61 12.22
C SER A 78 11.08 3.19 12.19
N ASN A 79 11.39 1.92 12.45
CA ASN A 79 12.74 1.39 12.47
C ASN A 79 13.11 0.63 11.19
N LEU A 80 12.17 0.49 10.26
CA LEU A 80 12.42 -0.09 8.95
C LEU A 80 13.02 0.98 8.03
N THR A 81 13.84 0.56 7.07
CA THR A 81 14.47 1.46 6.09
C THR A 81 14.06 1.20 4.66
N HIS A 82 13.91 -0.08 4.32
CA HIS A 82 13.75 -0.51 2.95
C HIS A 82 13.09 -1.89 2.93
N LEU A 83 12.32 -2.14 1.87
CA LEU A 83 11.69 -3.41 1.55
C LEU A 83 12.16 -3.87 0.17
N GLU A 84 12.88 -5.00 0.11
CA GLU A 84 13.28 -5.64 -1.16
C GLU A 84 12.24 -6.70 -1.53
N THR A 85 11.81 -6.70 -2.80
CA THR A 85 11.07 -7.80 -3.43
C THR A 85 12.01 -8.60 -4.34
N GLU A 86 11.59 -9.77 -4.85
CA GLU A 86 12.41 -10.63 -5.71
C GLU A 86 13.18 -9.89 -6.83
N THR A 87 12.58 -8.88 -7.46
CA THR A 87 13.22 -8.04 -8.50
C THR A 87 14.43 -7.26 -7.99
N GLU A 88 14.51 -7.03 -6.69
CA GLU A 88 15.54 -6.25 -5.98
C GLU A 88 16.46 -7.14 -5.10
N ILE A 89 16.08 -8.39 -4.81
CA ILE A 89 16.84 -9.28 -3.91
C ILE A 89 18.14 -9.79 -4.55
N SER A 90 19.24 -9.34 -3.93
CA SER A 90 20.56 -9.95 -3.99
C SER A 90 20.58 -11.30 -3.25
N THR A 91 21.02 -12.37 -3.95
CA THR A 91 21.70 -13.60 -3.45
C THR A 91 21.15 -14.47 -2.28
N ALA A 92 20.37 -13.97 -1.33
CA ALA A 92 20.00 -14.68 -0.09
C ALA A 92 18.89 -15.75 -0.26
N LEU A 93 17.92 -15.54 -1.15
CA LEU A 93 16.88 -16.55 -1.46
C LEU A 93 17.33 -17.52 -2.56
N LYS A 94 18.13 -17.04 -3.52
CA LYS A 94 18.75 -17.87 -4.56
C LYS A 94 19.68 -18.94 -3.97
N SER A 95 20.41 -18.62 -2.90
CA SER A 95 21.27 -19.57 -2.18
C SER A 95 20.49 -20.62 -1.38
N LYS A 96 19.20 -20.42 -1.10
CA LYS A 96 18.37 -21.31 -0.26
C LYS A 96 17.51 -22.30 -1.08
N LYS A 97 17.70 -22.39 -2.41
CA LYS A 97 16.95 -23.29 -3.33
C LYS A 97 15.43 -23.18 -3.19
N LEU A 98 14.90 -21.96 -3.12
CA LEU A 98 13.45 -21.76 -3.15
C LEU A 98 12.92 -21.99 -4.57
N ASP A 99 11.74 -22.59 -4.67
CA ASP A 99 11.02 -22.73 -5.95
C ASP A 99 10.72 -21.34 -6.56
N SER A 100 10.77 -21.20 -7.89
CA SER A 100 10.68 -19.92 -8.59
C SER A 100 9.38 -19.17 -8.31
N GLU A 101 8.27 -19.91 -8.15
CA GLU A 101 6.97 -19.30 -7.84
C GLU A 101 6.93 -18.75 -6.41
N LYS A 102 7.61 -19.40 -5.47
CA LYS A 102 7.72 -18.90 -4.09
C LYS A 102 8.68 -17.72 -3.98
N ALA A 103 9.70 -17.66 -4.85
CA ALA A 103 10.59 -16.51 -4.93
C ALA A 103 9.84 -15.24 -5.35
N LYS A 104 8.90 -15.32 -6.31
CA LYS A 104 8.03 -14.20 -6.70
C LYS A 104 7.14 -13.66 -5.58
N LEU A 105 6.86 -14.50 -4.59
CA LEU A 105 6.05 -14.14 -3.42
C LEU A 105 6.90 -13.78 -2.20
N SER A 106 8.19 -13.48 -2.42
CA SER A 106 9.13 -13.21 -1.34
C SER A 106 9.51 -11.74 -1.24
N PHE A 107 9.64 -11.27 0.00
CA PHE A 107 10.09 -9.92 0.30
C PHE A 107 10.91 -9.92 1.60
N THR A 108 11.88 -9.02 1.68
CA THR A 108 12.77 -8.87 2.83
C THR A 108 12.63 -7.48 3.41
N LEU A 109 12.47 -7.41 4.74
CA LEU A 109 12.46 -6.15 5.48
C LEU A 109 13.84 -5.87 6.07
N TYR A 110 14.29 -4.61 5.98
CA TYR A 110 15.57 -4.16 6.54
C TYR A 110 15.36 -3.15 7.66
N HIS A 111 16.17 -3.27 8.71
CA HIS A 111 16.19 -2.32 9.81
C HIS A 111 17.19 -1.18 9.55
N LYS A 112 16.99 -0.03 10.21
CA LYS A 112 17.91 1.14 10.20
C LYS A 112 19.39 0.86 10.48
N ASN A 113 19.72 -0.30 11.05
CA ASN A 113 21.09 -0.70 11.32
C ASN A 113 21.70 -1.57 10.19
N GLY A 114 21.01 -1.68 9.04
CA GLY A 114 21.45 -2.44 7.87
C GLY A 114 21.33 -3.97 8.01
N LYS A 115 20.78 -4.48 9.12
CA LYS A 115 20.53 -5.93 9.28
C LYS A 115 19.19 -6.32 8.66
N THR A 116 19.19 -7.46 7.97
CA THR A 116 17.95 -8.11 7.51
C THR A 116 17.11 -8.47 8.72
N PHE A 117 15.81 -8.16 8.63
CA PHE A 117 14.85 -8.41 9.68
C PHE A 117 14.29 -9.83 9.57
N TYR A 118 13.59 -10.11 8.47
CA TYR A 118 13.16 -11.46 8.07
C TYR A 118 13.02 -11.53 6.55
N ASP A 119 13.30 -12.70 5.99
CA ASP A 119 12.89 -13.06 4.63
C ASP A 119 11.48 -13.67 4.72
N PHE A 120 10.48 -12.94 4.23
CA PHE A 120 9.10 -13.37 4.18
C PHE A 120 8.79 -14.04 2.85
N VAL A 121 7.88 -15.01 2.87
CA VAL A 121 7.27 -15.64 1.70
C VAL A 121 5.77 -15.72 1.93
N ALA A 122 5.04 -14.92 1.17
CA ALA A 122 3.58 -14.89 1.22
C ALA A 122 2.98 -16.22 0.72
N SER A 123 1.78 -16.53 1.22
CA SER A 123 1.06 -17.74 0.82
C SER A 123 0.36 -17.58 -0.52
N THR A 124 -0.07 -16.37 -0.87
CA THR A 124 -0.76 -16.04 -2.10
C THR A 124 -0.21 -14.73 -2.70
N ARG A 125 -0.54 -14.47 -3.97
CA ARG A 125 -0.22 -13.20 -4.63
C ARG A 125 -0.94 -12.02 -3.95
N ASP A 126 -2.19 -12.21 -3.54
CA ASP A 126 -2.96 -11.17 -2.86
C ASP A 126 -2.31 -10.80 -1.51
N ASP A 127 -1.93 -11.79 -0.72
CA ASP A 127 -1.21 -11.55 0.55
C ASP A 127 0.09 -10.79 0.29
N PHE A 128 0.83 -11.18 -0.74
CA PHE A 128 2.07 -10.50 -1.12
C PHE A 128 1.83 -9.01 -1.43
N VAL A 129 0.88 -8.72 -2.33
CA VAL A 129 0.56 -7.36 -2.75
C VAL A 129 0.11 -6.52 -1.56
N VAL A 130 -0.80 -7.05 -0.75
CA VAL A 130 -1.33 -6.38 0.45
C VAL A 130 -0.19 -6.05 1.41
N TRP A 131 0.69 -6.99 1.72
CA TRP A 131 1.79 -6.74 2.66
C TRP A 131 2.84 -5.77 2.10
N VAL A 132 3.32 -6.00 0.88
CA VAL A 132 4.42 -5.23 0.30
C VAL A 132 4.03 -3.78 0.10
N ASP A 133 2.89 -3.51 -0.54
CA ASP A 133 2.49 -2.13 -0.86
C ASP A 133 1.99 -1.38 0.37
N SER A 134 1.33 -2.06 1.31
CA SER A 134 0.97 -1.41 2.57
C SER A 134 2.21 -1.06 3.38
N LEU A 135 3.21 -1.95 3.47
CA LEU A 135 4.46 -1.64 4.16
C LEU A 135 5.22 -0.49 3.49
N ARG A 136 5.31 -0.48 2.15
CA ARG A 136 5.87 0.66 1.39
C ARG A 136 5.16 1.96 1.75
N SER A 137 3.84 1.98 1.68
CA SER A 137 3.03 3.16 1.99
C SER A 137 3.22 3.63 3.44
N LEU A 138 3.27 2.70 4.40
CA LEU A 138 3.51 3.00 5.81
C LEU A 138 4.95 3.50 6.09
N MET A 139 5.91 3.15 5.24
CA MET A 139 7.27 3.71 5.27
C MET A 139 7.39 5.04 4.49
N GLY A 140 6.31 5.52 3.87
CA GLY A 140 6.28 6.75 3.07
C GLY A 140 6.70 6.57 1.61
N GLU A 141 6.83 5.33 1.14
CA GLU A 141 7.07 4.99 -0.25
C GLU A 141 5.77 4.80 -1.04
N LYS A 142 5.83 4.94 -2.36
CA LYS A 142 4.68 4.66 -3.23
C LYS A 142 4.44 3.16 -3.37
N MET A 143 3.17 2.79 -3.50
CA MET A 143 2.76 1.45 -3.92
C MET A 143 3.29 1.18 -5.35
N LYS A 144 3.73 -0.05 -5.63
CA LYS A 144 4.35 -0.42 -6.91
C LYS A 144 3.74 -1.65 -7.56
N GLU A 145 3.02 -2.49 -6.82
CA GLU A 145 2.46 -3.70 -7.42
C GLU A 145 1.35 -3.34 -8.41
N ASN A 146 1.35 -4.00 -9.56
CA ASN A 146 0.46 -3.67 -10.67
C ASN A 146 -1.02 -3.76 -10.28
N GLU A 147 -1.37 -4.73 -9.43
CA GLU A 147 -2.72 -4.90 -8.88
C GLU A 147 -3.15 -3.68 -8.05
N SER A 148 -2.26 -3.13 -7.23
CA SER A 148 -2.52 -1.90 -6.47
C SER A 148 -2.66 -0.71 -7.41
N LEU A 149 -1.77 -0.58 -8.41
CA LEU A 149 -1.80 0.51 -9.38
C LEU A 149 -3.10 0.51 -10.20
N GLN A 150 -3.57 -0.64 -10.64
CA GLN A 150 -4.85 -0.79 -11.35
C GLN A 150 -6.05 -0.46 -10.46
N ASN A 151 -6.00 -0.87 -9.19
CA ASN A 151 -7.04 -0.56 -8.22
C ASN A 151 -7.09 0.95 -7.92
N ILE A 152 -5.92 1.58 -7.72
CA ILE A 152 -5.79 3.03 -7.56
C ILE A 152 -6.34 3.75 -8.79
N GLU A 153 -5.93 3.37 -10.00
CA GLU A 153 -6.43 3.97 -11.25
C GLU A 153 -7.95 3.89 -11.36
N SER A 154 -8.52 2.72 -11.03
CA SER A 154 -9.97 2.51 -11.01
C SER A 154 -10.67 3.43 -10.01
N LYS A 155 -10.12 3.57 -8.80
CA LYS A 155 -10.63 4.50 -7.76
C LYS A 155 -10.49 5.96 -8.20
N VAL A 156 -9.36 6.35 -8.80
CA VAL A 156 -9.13 7.71 -9.32
C VAL A 156 -10.17 8.08 -10.36
N ASN A 157 -10.47 7.17 -11.29
CA ASN A 157 -11.48 7.40 -12.32
C ASN A 157 -12.87 7.64 -11.70
N LEU A 158 -13.26 6.84 -10.71
CA LEU A 158 -14.52 7.03 -9.99
C LEU A 158 -14.57 8.36 -9.24
N LEU A 159 -13.52 8.68 -8.46
CA LEU A 159 -13.42 9.94 -7.73
C LEU A 159 -13.48 11.13 -8.70
N PHE A 160 -12.78 11.05 -9.83
CA PHE A 160 -12.78 12.10 -10.83
C PHE A 160 -14.16 12.34 -11.43
N GLN A 161 -14.88 11.27 -11.79
CA GLN A 161 -16.27 11.39 -12.25
C GLN A 161 -17.17 12.06 -11.20
N LEU A 162 -17.02 11.70 -9.92
CA LEU A 162 -17.76 12.35 -8.83
C LEU A 162 -17.39 13.84 -8.68
N SER A 163 -16.11 14.20 -8.79
CA SER A 163 -15.66 15.60 -8.74
C SER A 163 -16.26 16.42 -9.89
N ILE A 164 -16.35 15.87 -11.10
CA ILE A 164 -16.98 16.54 -12.24
C ILE A 164 -18.47 16.78 -11.98
N ILE A 165 -19.18 15.76 -11.49
CA ILE A 165 -20.60 15.91 -11.12
C ILE A 165 -20.79 17.03 -10.09
N GLU A 166 -19.88 17.15 -9.12
CA GLU A 166 -19.96 18.20 -8.11
C GLU A 166 -19.66 19.58 -8.70
N LEU A 167 -18.70 19.70 -9.61
CA LEU A 167 -18.42 20.95 -10.33
C LEU A 167 -19.62 21.39 -11.19
N GLU A 168 -20.31 20.45 -11.84
CA GLU A 168 -21.51 20.76 -12.65
C GLU A 168 -22.67 21.28 -11.80
N LYS A 169 -22.75 20.87 -10.52
CA LYS A 169 -23.76 21.39 -9.58
C LYS A 169 -23.44 22.79 -9.06
N GLN A 170 -22.20 23.26 -9.17
CA GLN A 170 -21.84 24.60 -8.70
C GLN A 170 -22.51 25.65 -9.58
N THR A 171 -23.40 26.44 -8.98
CA THR A 171 -24.00 27.59 -9.67
C THR A 171 -22.90 28.59 -9.98
N PRO A 172 -22.73 29.05 -11.24
CA PRO A 172 -21.71 30.05 -11.55
C PRO A 172 -21.95 31.30 -10.70
N PRO A 173 -20.88 31.97 -10.24
CA PRO A 173 -21.02 33.17 -9.42
C PRO A 173 -21.88 34.18 -10.18
N LEU A 174 -22.92 34.70 -9.52
CA LEU A 174 -23.73 35.79 -10.06
C LEU A 174 -22.78 36.94 -10.40
N PRO A 175 -22.73 37.40 -11.67
CA PRO A 175 -21.95 38.57 -11.99
C PRO A 175 -22.49 39.76 -11.17
N PRO A 176 -21.64 40.72 -10.77
CA PRO A 176 -22.12 41.94 -10.16
C PRO A 176 -23.11 42.63 -11.10
N PRO A 177 -24.12 43.34 -10.57
CA PRO A 177 -25.07 44.07 -11.40
C PRO A 177 -24.31 45.00 -12.36
N PRO A 178 -24.77 45.13 -13.61
CA PRO A 178 -24.11 46.00 -14.57
C PRO A 178 -24.09 47.44 -14.05
N LEU A 179 -22.99 48.16 -14.28
CA LEU A 179 -22.81 49.54 -13.81
C LEU A 179 -23.79 50.53 -14.47
N ASN A 180 -24.41 50.16 -15.58
CA ASN A 180 -25.49 50.90 -16.21
C ASN A 180 -26.51 49.97 -16.89
N TYR A 181 -27.70 50.48 -17.16
CA TYR A 181 -28.80 49.78 -17.83
C TYR A 181 -29.12 50.41 -19.20
N ASN A 182 -28.10 50.90 -19.93
CA ASN A 182 -28.28 51.53 -21.23
C ASN A 182 -28.46 50.47 -22.33
N PHE A 183 -29.65 49.90 -22.43
CA PHE A 183 -30.04 49.03 -23.55
C PHE A 183 -30.49 49.91 -24.73
N LYS A 184 -29.77 49.86 -25.86
CA LYS A 184 -30.14 50.54 -27.12
C LYS A 184 -30.90 49.60 -28.04
#